data_AF-A0A7K2P1M3-F1
#
_entry.id   AF-A0A7K2P1M3-F1
#
_cell.length_a   1.000
_cell.length_b   1.000
_cell.length_c   1.000
_cell.angle_alpha   90.00
_cell.angle_beta   90.00
_cell.angle_gamma   90.00
#
_symmetry.space_group_name_H-M   'P 1'
#
loop_
_entity.id
_entity.type
_entity.pdbx_description
1 polymer ?
#
loop_
_entity_poly.entity_id
_entity_poly.type
_entity_poly.pdbx_seq_one_letter_code
_entity_poly.pdbx_strand_id
1 'polypeptide(L)'
;CVRCRAFPFVVLTSNGERDFPAPLMRRCIHLELGRPDHQRLATFVRAHLGDEAARAGDDLVTRFLERSRSELLATDQLLNAIYLTDAAATPSRDRLADLLIQRLDRPR
;
A
#
# COMPACT_ATOMS: atom_id res chain seq x y z
N CYS A 1 28.65 -26.14 5.83
CA CYS A 1 28.71 -24.80 5.21
C CYS A 1 27.59 -24.65 4.20
N VAL A 2 26.87 -23.51 4.22
CA VAL A 2 25.89 -23.18 3.18
C VAL A 2 26.66 -22.68 1.95
N ARG A 3 26.46 -23.32 0.79
CA ARG A 3 26.99 -22.87 -0.51
C ARG A 3 25.94 -21.99 -1.19
N CYS A 4 26.07 -20.66 -1.10
CA CYS A 4 25.19 -19.74 -1.80
C CYS A 4 25.84 -19.19 -3.09
N ARG A 5 25.04 -19.03 -4.15
CA ARG A 5 25.45 -18.37 -5.41
C ARG A 5 25.41 -16.84 -5.32
N ALA A 6 24.76 -16.30 -4.29
CA ALA A 6 24.67 -14.86 -4.00
C ALA A 6 24.61 -14.65 -2.48
N PHE A 7 25.05 -13.48 -2.00
CA PHE A 7 25.00 -13.14 -0.59
C PHE A 7 23.54 -13.03 -0.09
N PRO A 8 23.16 -13.64 1.05
CA PRO A 8 21.78 -13.60 1.53
C PRO A 8 21.42 -12.21 2.06
N PHE A 9 20.30 -11.67 1.56
CA PHE A 9 19.68 -10.44 2.06
C PHE A 9 18.39 -10.80 2.80
N VAL A 10 18.25 -10.35 4.05
CA VAL A 10 17.14 -10.72 4.94
C VAL A 10 16.29 -9.48 5.24
N VAL A 11 14.99 -9.58 5.00
CA VAL A 11 14.00 -8.56 5.37
C VAL A 11 13.06 -9.15 6.42
N LEU A 12 12.85 -8.40 7.50
CA LEU A 12 11.90 -8.73 8.57
C LEU A 12 10.86 -7.60 8.64
N THR A 13 9.58 -7.96 8.69
CA THR A 13 8.48 -7.01 8.86
C THR A 13 7.79 -7.26 10.20
N SER A 14 7.47 -6.20 10.93
CA SER A 14 6.67 -6.28 12.16
C SER A 14 5.61 -5.19 12.13
N ASN A 15 4.42 -5.52 12.63
CA ASN A 15 3.33 -4.57 12.82
C ASN A 15 3.33 -3.98 14.26
N GLY A 16 4.37 -4.25 15.05
CA GLY A 16 4.48 -3.79 16.44
C GLY A 16 3.64 -4.58 17.45
N GLU A 17 2.91 -5.62 17.02
CA GLU A 17 2.11 -6.47 17.93
C GLU A 17 2.98 -7.36 18.83
N ARG A 18 4.18 -7.72 18.37
CA ARG A 18 5.17 -8.47 19.14
C ARG A 18 6.55 -7.87 18.93
N ASP A 19 7.21 -7.60 20.05
CA ASP A 19 8.56 -7.06 20.05
C ASP A 19 9.58 -8.13 19.64
N PHE A 20 10.53 -7.72 18.82
CA PHE A 20 11.70 -8.52 18.56
C PHE A 20 12.67 -8.42 19.74
N PRO A 21 13.38 -9.51 20.08
CA PRO A 21 14.38 -9.47 21.14
C PRO A 21 15.45 -8.40 20.87
N ALA A 22 15.85 -7.64 21.88
CA ALA A 22 16.89 -6.60 21.76
C ALA A 22 18.21 -7.05 21.10
N PRO A 23 18.70 -8.30 21.27
CA PRO A 23 19.85 -8.79 20.51
C PRO A 23 19.65 -8.84 18.99
N LEU A 24 18.43 -9.10 18.52
CA LEU A 24 18.09 -9.10 17.09
C LEU A 24 18.05 -7.67 16.55
N MET A 25 17.36 -6.78 17.27
CA MET A 25 17.22 -5.37 16.87
C MET A 25 18.58 -4.68 16.70
N ARG A 26 19.54 -4.92 17.61
CA ARG A 26 20.90 -4.35 17.50
C ARG A 26 21.70 -4.82 16.28
N ARG A 27 21.22 -5.83 15.54
CA ARG A 27 21.85 -6.36 14.32
C ARG A 27 21.08 -6.02 13.05
N CYS A 28 19.97 -5.27 13.17
CA CYS A 28 19.12 -4.87 12.05
C CYS A 28 19.23 -3.35 11.80
N ILE A 29 19.09 -2.96 10.54
CA ILE A 29 18.80 -1.57 10.18
C ILE A 29 17.29 -1.37 10.36
N HIS A 30 16.90 -0.40 11.17
CA HIS A 30 15.49 -0.09 11.42
C HIS A 30 14.98 0.87 10.36
N LEU A 31 13.90 0.47 9.69
CA LEU A 31 13.12 1.34 8.82
C LEU A 31 11.71 1.42 9.38
N GLU A 32 11.36 2.58 9.93
CA GLU A 32 10.00 2.86 10.39
C GLU A 32 9.16 3.35 9.21
N LEU A 33 8.09 2.61 8.90
CA LEU A 33 7.12 3.00 7.88
C LEU A 33 6.04 3.86 8.54
N GLY A 34 6.27 5.17 8.55
CA GLY A 34 5.28 6.14 9.01
C GLY A 34 4.04 6.18 8.10
N ARG A 35 2.98 6.84 8.60
CA ARG A 35 1.77 7.09 7.80
C ARG A 35 2.15 7.89 6.55
N PRO A 36 1.68 7.49 5.35
CA PRO A 36 2.01 8.22 4.14
C PRO A 36 1.38 9.61 4.17
N ASP A 37 2.10 10.60 3.66
CA ASP A 37 1.55 11.93 3.42
C ASP A 37 0.79 11.98 2.09
N HIS A 38 0.24 13.15 1.79
CA HIS A 38 -0.50 13.39 0.56
C HIS A 38 0.31 13.09 -0.70
N GLN A 39 1.54 13.56 -0.76
CA GLN A 39 2.40 13.35 -1.94
C GLN A 39 2.72 11.87 -2.15
N ARG A 40 2.95 11.13 -1.06
CA ARG A 40 3.26 9.71 -1.09
C ARG A 40 2.04 8.88 -1.48
N LEU A 41 0.84 9.23 -1.01
CA LEU A 41 -0.40 8.61 -1.44
C LEU A 41 -0.74 8.95 -2.91
N ALA A 42 -0.59 10.19 -3.34
CA ALA A 42 -0.79 10.57 -4.74
C ALA A 42 0.18 9.83 -5.67
N THR A 43 1.42 9.63 -5.23
CA THR A 43 2.42 8.80 -5.95
C THR A 43 2.00 7.34 -5.98
N PHE A 44 1.48 6.82 -4.87
CA PHE A 44 0.96 5.46 -4.79
C PHE A 44 -0.23 5.27 -5.75
N VAL A 45 -1.21 6.17 -5.74
CA VAL A 45 -2.36 6.14 -6.66
C VAL A 45 -1.89 6.17 -8.10
N ARG A 46 -0.99 7.10 -8.45
CA ARG A 46 -0.42 7.22 -9.80
C ARG A 46 0.25 5.93 -10.26
N ALA A 47 1.01 5.26 -9.39
CA ALA A 47 1.67 4.01 -9.72
C ALA A 47 0.70 2.84 -9.98
N HIS A 48 -0.53 2.90 -9.43
CA HIS A 48 -1.53 1.83 -9.57
C HIS A 48 -2.60 2.11 -10.63
N LEU A 49 -3.05 3.37 -10.75
CA LEU A 49 -4.19 3.77 -11.59
C LEU A 49 -3.81 4.73 -12.72
N GLY A 50 -2.57 5.23 -12.75
CA GLY A 50 -2.09 6.17 -13.76
C GLY A 50 -2.28 7.65 -13.40
N ASP A 51 -1.75 8.53 -14.25
CA ASP A 51 -1.69 9.98 -13.99
C ASP A 51 -3.07 10.66 -14.00
N GLU A 52 -3.98 10.23 -14.87
CA GLU A 52 -5.34 10.82 -14.97
C GLU A 52 -6.13 10.54 -13.70
N ALA A 53 -6.19 9.27 -13.27
CA ALA A 53 -6.87 8.87 -12.03
C ALA A 53 -6.26 9.52 -10.79
N ALA A 54 -4.93 9.69 -10.75
CA ALA A 54 -4.27 10.40 -9.66
C ALA A 54 -4.65 11.89 -9.60
N ARG A 55 -4.82 12.54 -10.75
CA ARG A 55 -5.28 13.94 -10.82
C ARG A 55 -6.76 14.06 -10.46
N ALA A 56 -7.60 13.15 -10.97
CA ALA A 56 -9.04 13.16 -10.70
C ALA A 56 -9.38 12.80 -9.24
N GLY A 57 -8.61 11.90 -8.62
CA GLY A 57 -8.83 11.42 -7.25
C GLY A 57 -8.10 12.19 -6.16
N ASP A 58 -7.51 13.35 -6.45
CA ASP A 58 -6.72 14.13 -5.48
C ASP A 58 -7.54 14.56 -4.25
N ASP A 59 -8.82 14.89 -4.44
CA ASP A 59 -9.73 15.22 -3.35
C ASP A 59 -10.01 14.00 -2.45
N LEU A 60 -10.12 12.81 -3.04
CA LEU A 60 -10.29 11.55 -2.30
C LEU A 60 -9.04 11.19 -1.50
N VAL A 61 -7.83 11.50 -2.00
CA VAL A 61 -6.58 11.36 -1.23
C VAL A 61 -6.61 12.26 0.00
N THR A 62 -7.03 13.52 -0.17
CA THR A 62 -7.16 14.48 0.96
C THR A 62 -8.17 13.98 1.99
N ARG A 63 -9.37 13.56 1.57
CA ARG A 63 -10.40 13.03 2.48
C ARG A 63 -9.96 11.76 3.19
N PHE A 64 -9.25 10.87 2.49
CA PHE A 64 -8.70 9.65 3.08
C PHE A 64 -7.71 9.98 4.19
N LEU A 65 -6.81 10.95 3.97
CA LEU A 65 -5.85 11.37 4.98
C LEU A 65 -6.53 11.93 6.22
N GLU A 66 -7.54 12.77 6.06
CA GLU A 66 -8.30 13.33 7.17
C GLU A 66 -8.97 12.23 8.00
N ARG A 67 -9.66 11.29 7.35
CA ARG A 67 -10.34 10.19 8.05
C ARG A 67 -9.38 9.19 8.68
N SER A 68 -8.24 8.91 8.03
CA SER A 68 -7.22 7.99 8.55
C SER A 68 -6.62 8.45 9.90
N ARG A 69 -6.81 9.71 10.28
CA ARG A 69 -6.40 10.22 11.60
C ARG A 69 -7.13 9.52 12.75
N SER A 70 -8.41 9.23 12.56
CA SER A 70 -9.28 8.60 13.56
C SER A 70 -9.73 7.18 13.20
N GLU A 71 -9.65 6.80 11.93
CA GLU A 71 -10.15 5.53 11.41
C GLU A 71 -9.03 4.62 10.90
N LEU A 72 -9.22 3.31 11.04
CA LEU A 72 -8.37 2.29 10.43
C LEU A 72 -8.79 2.07 8.99
N LEU A 73 -8.14 2.77 8.06
CA LEU A 73 -8.41 2.67 6.63
C LEU A 73 -7.23 1.99 5.92
N ALA A 74 -7.55 1.05 5.04
CA ALA A 74 -6.57 0.37 4.22
C ALA A 74 -6.40 1.10 2.87
N THR A 75 -5.19 1.13 2.33
CA THR A 75 -4.88 1.93 1.13
C THR A 75 -5.56 1.38 -0.14
N ASP A 76 -5.97 0.11 -0.13
CA ASP A 76 -6.83 -0.50 -1.17
C ASP A 76 -8.22 0.16 -1.22
N GLN A 77 -8.79 0.56 -0.07
CA GLN A 77 -10.06 1.29 -0.01
C GLN A 77 -9.98 2.63 -0.76
N LEU A 78 -8.83 3.33 -0.69
CA LEU A 78 -8.58 4.55 -1.44
C LEU A 78 -8.53 4.29 -2.96
N LEU A 79 -7.79 3.26 -3.38
CA LEU A 79 -7.70 2.89 -4.80
C LEU A 79 -9.08 2.54 -5.36
N ASN A 80 -9.86 1.76 -4.60
CA ASN A 80 -11.20 1.35 -4.98
C ASN A 80 -12.14 2.55 -5.08
N ALA A 81 -12.09 3.48 -4.13
CA ALA A 81 -12.88 4.71 -4.18
C ALA A 81 -12.58 5.51 -5.45
N ILE A 82 -11.30 5.79 -5.72
CA ILE A 82 -10.87 6.53 -6.91
C ILE A 82 -11.30 5.83 -8.19
N TYR A 83 -11.07 4.52 -8.29
CA TYR A 83 -11.46 3.74 -9.46
C TYR A 83 -12.97 3.77 -9.69
N LEU A 84 -13.79 3.59 -8.66
CA LEU A 84 -15.25 3.56 -8.80
C LEU A 84 -15.83 4.94 -9.15
N THR A 85 -15.23 6.01 -8.64
CA THR A 85 -15.66 7.38 -8.98
C THR A 85 -15.20 7.82 -10.36
N ASP A 86 -14.04 7.36 -10.81
CA ASP A 86 -13.50 7.63 -12.15
C ASP A 86 -14.18 6.77 -13.22
N ALA A 87 -14.47 5.51 -12.92
CA ALA A 87 -15.15 4.55 -13.80
C ALA A 87 -16.69 4.71 -13.84
N ALA A 88 -17.21 5.92 -13.64
CA ALA A 88 -18.63 6.22 -13.84
C ALA A 88 -19.12 5.93 -15.28
N ALA A 89 -18.22 5.57 -16.20
CA ALA A 89 -18.53 4.75 -17.38
C ALA A 89 -18.40 3.26 -17.03
N THR A 90 -19.53 2.65 -16.66
CA THR A 90 -19.74 1.28 -16.17
C THR A 90 -18.67 0.25 -16.61
N PRO A 91 -17.67 -0.07 -15.78
CA PRO A 91 -16.81 -1.21 -16.05
C PRO A 91 -17.66 -2.49 -16.03
N SER A 92 -17.35 -3.45 -16.90
CA SER A 92 -18.04 -4.75 -16.83
C SER A 92 -17.84 -5.35 -15.43
N ARG A 93 -18.86 -6.06 -14.95
CA ARG A 93 -18.86 -6.71 -13.63
C ARG A 93 -17.57 -7.53 -13.40
N ASP A 94 -17.07 -8.18 -14.45
CA ASP A 94 -15.87 -9.01 -14.40
C ASP A 94 -14.60 -8.18 -14.18
N ARG A 95 -14.46 -7.04 -14.87
CA ARG A 95 -13.30 -6.15 -14.70
C ARG A 95 -13.26 -5.50 -13.32
N LEU A 96 -14.44 -5.18 -12.77
CA LEU A 96 -14.54 -4.70 -11.39
C LEU A 96 -14.16 -5.81 -10.39
N ALA A 97 -14.60 -7.05 -10.62
CA ALA A 97 -14.25 -8.19 -9.79
C ALA A 97 -12.74 -8.47 -9.78
N ASP A 98 -12.08 -8.42 -10.94
CA ASP A 98 -10.62 -8.64 -11.04
C ASP A 98 -9.79 -7.60 -10.27
N LEU A 99 -10.28 -6.37 -10.17
CA LEU A 99 -9.60 -5.29 -9.43
C LEU A 99 -9.89 -5.33 -7.93
N LEU A 100 -11.12 -5.66 -7.53
CA LEU A 100 -11.52 -5.78 -6.13
C LEU A 100 -10.99 -7.07 -5.48
N ILE A 101 -10.86 -8.14 -6.26
CA ILE A 101 -10.31 -9.42 -5.81
C ILE A 101 -8.81 -9.45 -6.14
N GLN A 102 -8.10 -8.41 -5.72
CA GLN A 102 -6.64 -8.48 -5.70
C GLN A 102 -6.18 -9.12 -4.41
N ARG A 103 -5.50 -10.26 -4.56
CA ARG A 103 -4.78 -10.94 -3.50
C ARG A 103 -3.83 -9.95 -2.81
N LEU A 104 -4.02 -9.75 -1.50
CA LEU A 104 -3.14 -8.96 -0.65
C LEU A 104 -1.71 -9.56 -0.57
N ASP A 105 -1.55 -10.80 -1.01
CA ASP A 105 -0.30 -11.54 -1.11
C ASP A 105 0.08 -11.74 -2.59
N ARG A 106 0.58 -10.70 -3.26
CA ARG A 106 1.21 -10.87 -4.59
C ARG A 106 2.69 -11.23 -4.37
N PRO A 107 3.13 -12.49 -4.51
CA PRO A 107 4.55 -12.76 -4.70
C PRO A 107 4.97 -12.15 -6.05
N ARG A 108 6.08 -11.42 -6.04
CA ARG A 108 6.72 -10.92 -7.26
C ARG A 108 7.17 -12.07 -8.16
#